data_AF-A0A9D6LX41-F1
#
_entry.id   AF-A0A9D6LX41-F1
#
_cell.length_a   1.000
_cell.length_b   1.000
_cell.length_c   1.000
_cell.angle_alpha   90.00
_cell.angle_beta   90.00
_cell.angle_gamma   90.00
#
_symmetry.space_group_name_H-M   'P 1'
#
loop_
_entity.id
_entity.type
_entity.pdbx_description
1 polymer ?
#
loop_
_entity_poly.entity_id
_entity_poly.type
_entity_poly.pdbx_seq_one_letter_code
_entity_poly.pdbx_strand_id
1 'polypeptide(L)'
;AGGPADLQAEARDYVGQFAGVYFEVMAEWFRLLAIGRRGGELDELIRNRLPFEKFGIFLNAGHLIHLDEWVSSPIYPGSQAPVHSGMVIQTDVIPFSKIYFSTRVEDGVAIADEALRQKLEEQFPACFDRCRRRREFMRDVLGIELPEEVLPLSNIPGIVPPFFLTPHQVLAMEP
;
A
#
# COMPACT_ATOMS: atom_id res chain seq x y z
N ALA A 1 -0.56 -4.43 22.18
CA ALA A 1 -0.17 -5.85 22.30
C ALA A 1 1.24 -6.02 21.76
N GLY A 2 2.04 -6.89 22.38
CA GLY A 2 3.32 -7.41 21.85
C GLY A 2 3.18 -8.78 21.17
N GLY A 3 2.02 -9.42 21.31
CA GLY A 3 1.65 -10.61 20.56
C GLY A 3 0.19 -11.02 20.79
N PRO A 4 -0.26 -12.16 20.22
CA PRO A 4 -1.63 -12.63 20.36
C PRO A 4 -2.12 -12.79 21.82
N ALA A 5 -1.23 -13.18 22.73
CA ALA A 5 -1.58 -13.39 24.14
C ALA A 5 -2.01 -12.11 24.87
N ASP A 6 -1.56 -10.94 24.38
CA ASP A 6 -1.90 -9.63 24.96
C ASP A 6 -3.23 -9.07 24.41
N LEU A 7 -3.87 -9.77 23.47
CA LEU A 7 -5.17 -9.40 22.90
C LEU A 7 -6.32 -10.06 23.68
N GLN A 8 -7.50 -9.41 23.60
CA GLN A 8 -8.76 -10.02 24.03
C GLN A 8 -8.97 -11.35 23.30
N ALA A 9 -9.66 -12.30 23.94
CA ALA A 9 -9.80 -13.67 23.45
C ALA A 9 -10.30 -13.75 22.00
N GLU A 10 -11.29 -12.92 21.66
CA GLU A 10 -11.90 -12.80 20.33
C GLU A 10 -11.03 -12.15 19.26
N ALA A 11 -9.90 -11.53 19.63
CA ALA A 11 -8.99 -10.86 18.71
C ALA A 11 -7.63 -11.58 18.56
N ARG A 12 -7.42 -12.73 19.23
CA ARG A 12 -6.12 -13.43 19.24
C ARG A 12 -5.69 -13.95 17.87
N ASP A 13 -6.63 -14.15 16.96
CA ASP A 13 -6.42 -14.54 15.57
C ASP A 13 -6.26 -13.33 14.62
N TYR A 14 -6.08 -12.11 15.15
CA TYR A 14 -5.89 -10.84 14.42
C TYR A 14 -5.01 -10.94 13.18
N VAL A 15 -3.84 -11.59 13.30
CA VAL A 15 -2.89 -11.71 12.18
C VAL A 15 -3.50 -12.56 11.07
N GLY A 16 -4.02 -13.75 11.39
CA GLY A 16 -4.57 -14.67 10.38
C GLY A 16 -5.90 -14.22 9.80
N GLN A 17 -6.74 -13.52 10.57
CA GLN A 17 -8.10 -13.18 10.15
C GLN A 17 -8.26 -11.75 9.63
N PHE A 18 -7.31 -10.84 9.92
CA PHE A 18 -7.47 -9.42 9.60
C PHE A 18 -6.20 -8.80 9.00
N ALA A 19 -5.12 -8.66 9.78
CA ALA A 19 -3.93 -7.92 9.33
C ALA A 19 -3.15 -8.63 8.22
N GLY A 20 -3.03 -9.96 8.26
CA GLY A 20 -2.40 -10.75 7.22
C GLY A 20 -3.17 -10.73 5.91
N VAL A 21 -4.50 -10.90 5.96
CA VAL A 21 -5.38 -10.79 4.79
C VAL A 21 -5.30 -9.39 4.18
N TYR A 22 -5.33 -8.35 5.02
CA TYR A 22 -5.12 -6.97 4.58
C TYR A 22 -3.77 -6.80 3.87
N PHE A 23 -2.69 -7.28 4.47
CA PHE A 23 -1.34 -7.15 3.92
C PHE A 23 -1.20 -7.86 2.57
N GLU A 24 -1.74 -9.06 2.42
CA GLU A 24 -1.78 -9.79 1.14
C GLU A 24 -2.47 -8.97 0.05
N VAL A 25 -3.62 -8.37 0.36
CA VAL A 25 -4.37 -7.54 -0.60
C VAL A 25 -3.62 -6.25 -0.93
N MET A 26 -2.96 -5.64 0.05
CA MET A 26 -2.13 -4.45 -0.22
C MET A 26 -0.92 -4.78 -1.09
N ALA A 27 -0.29 -5.95 -0.91
CA ALA A 27 0.76 -6.43 -1.81
C ALA A 27 0.25 -6.58 -3.24
N GLU A 28 -0.97 -7.09 -3.42
CA GLU A 28 -1.63 -7.18 -4.73
C GLU A 28 -1.98 -5.80 -5.31
N TRP A 29 -2.45 -4.86 -4.47
CA TRP A 29 -2.74 -3.48 -4.88
C TRP A 29 -1.49 -2.79 -5.41
N PHE A 30 -0.36 -2.93 -4.71
CA PHE A 30 0.93 -2.39 -5.14
C PHE A 30 1.41 -3.01 -6.46
N ARG A 31 1.22 -4.32 -6.64
CA ARG A 31 1.54 -5.03 -7.89
C ARG A 31 0.67 -4.58 -9.06
N LEU A 32 -0.59 -4.23 -8.79
CA LEU A 32 -1.57 -3.84 -9.80
C LEU A 32 -1.38 -2.39 -10.30
N LEU A 33 -0.72 -1.54 -9.50
CA LEU A 33 -0.49 -0.12 -9.75
C LEU A 33 0.52 0.09 -10.89
N ALA A 34 0.04 0.11 -12.13
CA ALA A 34 0.84 0.26 -13.34
C ALA A 34 0.31 1.39 -14.23
N ILE A 35 1.17 1.98 -15.06
CA ILE A 35 0.73 2.99 -16.05
C ILE A 35 -0.33 2.37 -16.98
N GLY A 36 -1.42 3.10 -17.19
CA GLY A 36 -2.58 2.66 -17.99
C GLY A 36 -3.59 1.82 -17.23
N ARG A 37 -3.29 1.33 -16.02
CA ARG A 37 -4.27 0.66 -15.15
C ARG A 37 -5.42 1.61 -14.85
N ARG A 38 -6.68 1.15 -14.97
CA ARG A 38 -7.83 1.96 -14.58
C ARG A 38 -7.97 1.93 -13.06
N GLY A 39 -8.26 3.08 -12.46
CA GLY A 39 -8.45 3.14 -11.00
C GLY A 39 -9.61 2.28 -10.50
N GLY A 40 -10.61 1.98 -11.33
CA GLY A 40 -11.68 1.05 -10.98
C GLY A 40 -11.19 -0.38 -10.71
N GLU A 41 -10.09 -0.81 -11.35
CA GLU A 41 -9.52 -2.15 -11.12
C GLU A 41 -8.85 -2.25 -9.74
N LEU A 42 -8.26 -1.16 -9.26
CA LEU A 42 -7.68 -1.06 -7.90
C LEU A 42 -8.78 -1.04 -6.83
N ASP A 43 -9.89 -0.33 -7.08
CA ASP A 43 -11.06 -0.31 -6.20
C ASP A 43 -11.76 -1.69 -6.15
N GLU A 44 -11.94 -2.34 -7.31
CA GLU A 44 -12.52 -3.68 -7.41
C GLU A 44 -11.72 -4.71 -6.62
N LEU A 45 -10.38 -4.68 -6.70
CA LEU A 45 -9.51 -5.54 -5.90
C LEU A 45 -9.84 -5.42 -4.40
N ILE A 46 -9.86 -4.19 -3.88
CA ILE A 46 -10.13 -3.94 -2.46
C ILE A 46 -11.55 -4.40 -2.09
N ARG A 47 -12.57 -4.06 -2.87
CA ARG A 47 -13.96 -4.46 -2.55
C ARG A 47 -14.15 -5.98 -2.58
N ASN A 48 -13.51 -6.68 -3.51
CA ASN A 48 -13.65 -8.12 -3.66
C ASN A 48 -12.89 -8.89 -2.57
N ARG A 49 -11.68 -8.45 -2.23
CA ARG A 49 -10.81 -9.17 -1.29
C ARG A 49 -10.96 -8.71 0.16
N LEU A 50 -11.39 -7.46 0.38
CA LEU A 50 -11.61 -6.85 1.69
C LEU A 50 -13.08 -6.35 1.80
N PRO A 51 -14.06 -7.27 1.91
CA PRO A 51 -15.47 -6.91 1.92
C PRO A 51 -15.81 -5.97 3.09
N PHE A 52 -16.68 -5.00 2.81
CA PHE A 52 -17.01 -3.91 3.72
C PHE A 52 -17.53 -4.40 5.08
N GLU A 53 -18.29 -5.50 5.09
CA GLU A 53 -18.89 -6.07 6.30
C GLU A 53 -17.83 -6.52 7.31
N LYS A 54 -16.65 -6.93 6.83
CA LYS A 54 -15.53 -7.40 7.66
C LYS A 54 -14.47 -6.32 7.89
N PHE A 55 -14.18 -5.54 6.85
CA PHE A 55 -13.04 -4.61 6.86
C PHE A 55 -13.43 -3.14 6.97
N GLY A 56 -14.69 -2.75 6.78
CA GLY A 56 -15.16 -1.38 7.06
C GLY A 56 -14.37 -0.27 6.38
N ILE A 57 -13.98 -0.45 5.11
CA ILE A 57 -13.17 0.54 4.37
C ILE A 57 -14.13 1.58 3.76
N PHE A 58 -14.01 2.83 4.20
CA PHE A 58 -14.91 3.92 3.80
C PHE A 58 -14.36 4.83 2.70
N LEU A 59 -13.04 4.97 2.63
CA LEU A 59 -12.36 5.89 1.72
C LEU A 59 -11.97 5.18 0.42
N ASN A 60 -11.66 5.99 -0.60
CA ASN A 60 -11.05 5.49 -1.84
C ASN A 60 -9.73 4.82 -1.52
N ALA A 61 -9.40 3.75 -2.24
CA ALA A 61 -8.19 2.95 -2.02
C ALA A 61 -6.94 3.64 -2.57
N GLY A 62 -6.66 4.83 -2.05
CA GLY A 62 -5.62 5.74 -2.49
C GLY A 62 -6.14 6.98 -3.22
N HIS A 63 -5.31 8.01 -3.23
CA HIS A 63 -5.60 9.30 -3.86
C HIS A 63 -4.33 9.98 -4.34
N LEU A 64 -4.48 10.96 -5.23
CA LEU A 64 -3.37 11.82 -5.65
C LEU A 64 -2.99 12.76 -4.51
N ILE A 65 -1.68 12.96 -4.37
CA ILE A 65 -1.07 13.91 -3.44
C ILE A 65 -0.25 14.94 -4.21
N HIS A 66 -0.19 16.16 -3.69
CA HIS A 66 0.66 17.23 -4.22
C HIS A 66 1.00 18.21 -3.08
N LEU A 67 0.96 19.52 -3.34
CA LEU A 67 1.01 20.56 -2.31
C LEU A 67 -0.16 20.46 -1.31
N ASP A 68 -1.29 19.91 -1.75
CA ASP A 68 -2.39 19.48 -0.88
C ASP A 68 -2.27 17.99 -0.60
N GLU A 69 -2.66 17.60 0.62
CA GLU A 69 -2.73 16.19 1.03
C GLU A 69 -3.66 15.40 0.13
N TRP A 70 -4.88 15.90 -0.11
CA TRP A 70 -5.87 15.21 -0.94
C TRP A 70 -6.31 16.07 -2.12
N VAL A 71 -5.77 15.78 -3.31
CA VAL A 71 -6.11 16.53 -4.53
C VAL A 71 -7.38 15.97 -5.19
N SER A 72 -7.34 14.70 -5.56
CA SER A 72 -8.44 13.92 -6.14
C SER A 72 -8.06 12.45 -6.13
N SER A 73 -8.98 11.54 -6.41
CA SER A 73 -8.65 10.11 -6.55
C SER A 73 -9.07 9.58 -7.91
N PRO A 74 -8.18 8.88 -8.64
CA PRO A 74 -8.57 8.09 -9.80
C PRO A 74 -9.18 6.75 -9.38
N ILE A 75 -9.08 6.35 -8.12
CA ILE A 75 -9.46 5.03 -7.61
C ILE A 75 -10.82 5.12 -6.93
N TYR A 76 -11.87 4.76 -7.65
CA TYR A 76 -13.26 4.74 -7.16
C TYR A 76 -14.09 3.75 -7.99
N PRO A 77 -15.29 3.33 -7.52
CA PRO A 77 -16.12 2.36 -8.20
C PRO A 77 -16.37 2.69 -9.68
N GLY A 78 -16.01 1.76 -10.56
CA GLY A 78 -16.21 1.90 -12.00
C GLY A 78 -15.36 2.98 -12.67
N SER A 79 -14.34 3.53 -11.97
CA SER A 79 -13.45 4.55 -12.54
C SER A 79 -12.75 4.04 -13.80
N GLN A 80 -12.83 4.84 -14.86
CA GLN A 80 -12.11 4.63 -16.11
C GLN A 80 -10.84 5.48 -16.21
N ALA A 81 -10.52 6.26 -15.17
CA ALA A 81 -9.33 7.10 -15.15
C ALA A 81 -8.07 6.22 -15.13
N PRO A 82 -7.15 6.36 -16.10
CA PRO A 82 -5.91 5.60 -16.09
C PRO A 82 -4.89 6.21 -15.13
N VAL A 83 -4.02 5.36 -14.58
CA VAL A 83 -2.80 5.78 -13.92
C VAL A 83 -1.81 6.28 -14.97
N HIS A 84 -1.18 7.43 -14.71
CA HIS A 84 -0.26 8.07 -15.63
C HIS A 84 1.10 8.35 -14.98
N SER A 85 2.15 8.35 -15.81
CA SER A 85 3.45 8.91 -15.46
C SER A 85 3.30 10.36 -14.97
N GLY A 86 4.06 10.72 -13.94
CA GLY A 86 3.99 12.02 -13.26
C GLY A 86 2.97 12.09 -12.12
N MET A 87 2.10 11.09 -11.95
CA MET A 87 1.23 11.04 -10.77
C MET A 87 2.03 10.70 -9.51
N VAL A 88 1.63 11.31 -8.39
CA VAL A 88 2.06 10.89 -7.06
C VAL A 88 0.80 10.46 -6.31
N ILE A 89 0.81 9.22 -5.81
CA ILE A 89 -0.33 8.58 -5.18
C ILE A 89 0.05 8.24 -3.75
N GLN A 90 -0.85 8.53 -2.81
CA GLN A 90 -0.81 7.92 -1.49
C GLN A 90 -1.68 6.66 -1.52
N THR A 91 -1.12 5.54 -1.08
CA THR A 91 -1.88 4.36 -0.70
C THR A 91 -2.64 4.70 0.57
N ASP A 92 -3.97 4.58 0.56
CA ASP A 92 -4.81 4.97 1.69
C ASP A 92 -5.97 3.97 1.83
N VAL A 93 -5.68 2.81 2.43
CA VAL A 93 -6.66 1.75 2.67
C VAL A 93 -6.70 1.48 4.16
N ILE A 94 -7.70 2.05 4.85
CA ILE A 94 -7.81 2.00 6.30
C ILE A 94 -9.02 1.15 6.69
N PRO A 95 -8.83 -0.15 6.99
CA PRO A 95 -9.89 -0.98 7.52
C PRO A 95 -10.23 -0.65 8.97
N PHE A 96 -11.50 -0.88 9.31
CA PHE A 96 -12.07 -0.79 10.65
C PHE A 96 -12.85 -2.06 11.00
N SER A 97 -12.65 -2.56 12.21
CA SER A 97 -13.35 -3.70 12.81
C SER A 97 -13.61 -3.44 14.29
N LYS A 98 -14.79 -3.84 14.79
CA LYS A 98 -15.09 -3.76 16.22
C LYS A 98 -14.26 -4.72 17.07
N ILE A 99 -13.79 -5.82 16.48
CA ILE A 99 -13.00 -6.86 17.16
C ILE A 99 -11.50 -6.56 17.04
N TYR A 100 -11.06 -6.26 15.81
CA TYR A 100 -9.63 -6.14 15.48
C TYR A 100 -9.13 -4.69 15.45
N PHE A 101 -10.01 -3.72 15.66
CA PHE A 101 -9.76 -2.30 15.49
C PHE A 101 -9.31 -1.94 14.07
N SER A 102 -8.03 -1.63 13.84
CA SER A 102 -7.55 -1.16 12.55
C SER A 102 -6.15 -1.68 12.26
N THR A 103 -5.81 -1.69 10.98
CA THR A 103 -4.45 -1.83 10.43
C THR A 103 -4.37 -0.89 9.24
N ARG A 104 -3.17 -0.54 8.78
CA ARG A 104 -3.02 0.32 7.61
C ARG A 104 -1.63 0.25 7.03
N VAL A 105 -1.54 0.59 5.75
CA VAL A 105 -0.34 1.01 5.05
C VAL A 105 -0.67 2.34 4.38
N GLU A 106 0.04 3.40 4.77
CA GLU A 106 -0.12 4.75 4.25
C GLU A 106 1.23 5.17 3.65
N ASP A 107 1.36 5.06 2.33
CA ASP A 107 2.63 5.26 1.63
C ASP A 107 2.48 6.13 0.40
N GLY A 108 3.41 7.06 0.21
CA GLY A 108 3.54 7.82 -1.03
C GLY A 108 4.36 7.07 -2.07
N VAL A 109 3.85 6.99 -3.30
CA VAL A 109 4.55 6.47 -4.49
C VAL A 109 4.47 7.48 -5.63
N ALA A 110 5.58 7.64 -6.37
CA ALA A 110 5.59 8.36 -7.63
C ALA A 110 5.50 7.37 -8.80
N ILE A 111 4.69 7.69 -9.80
CA ILE A 111 4.57 6.92 -11.03
C ILE A 111 5.46 7.57 -12.08
N ALA A 112 6.46 6.84 -12.58
CA ALA A 112 7.42 7.36 -13.54
C ALA A 112 7.65 6.35 -14.66
N ASP A 113 7.28 6.74 -15.89
CA ASP A 113 7.71 6.02 -17.09
C ASP A 113 9.25 6.02 -17.23
N GLU A 114 9.75 5.26 -18.21
CA GLU A 114 11.19 5.13 -18.45
C GLU A 114 11.90 6.50 -18.61
N ALA A 115 11.33 7.43 -19.38
CA ALA A 115 11.92 8.73 -19.62
C ALA A 115 11.96 9.59 -18.34
N LEU A 116 10.93 9.53 -17.50
CA LEU A 116 10.91 10.22 -16.22
C LEU A 116 11.87 9.56 -15.23
N ARG A 117 11.98 8.23 -15.20
CA ARG A 117 12.97 7.52 -14.36
C ARG A 117 14.39 7.93 -14.73
N GLN A 118 14.74 7.96 -16.01
CA GLN A 118 16.05 8.41 -16.49
C GLN A 118 16.35 9.86 -16.04
N LYS A 119 15.39 10.78 -16.23
CA LYS A 119 15.55 12.18 -15.78
C LYS A 119 15.74 12.29 -14.26
N LEU A 120 15.02 11.51 -13.47
CA LEU A 120 15.15 11.48 -12.02
C LEU A 120 16.52 10.93 -11.59
N GLU A 121 17.02 9.90 -12.26
CA GLU A 121 18.36 9.36 -12.01
C GLU A 121 19.46 10.37 -12.33
N GLU A 122 19.36 11.08 -13.46
CA GLU A 122 20.34 12.09 -13.87
C GLU A 122 20.32 13.34 -12.98
N GLN A 123 19.14 13.89 -12.70
CA GLN A 123 19.01 15.18 -12.01
C GLN A 123 18.97 15.05 -10.49
N PHE A 124 18.45 13.94 -9.98
CA PHE A 124 18.26 13.70 -8.55
C PHE A 124 18.73 12.30 -8.13
N PRO A 125 20.00 11.93 -8.40
CA PRO A 125 20.51 10.57 -8.22
C PRO A 125 20.32 10.04 -6.80
N ALA A 126 20.53 10.88 -5.78
CA ALA A 126 20.34 10.48 -4.38
C ALA A 126 18.87 10.19 -4.02
N CYS A 127 17.91 10.83 -4.69
CA CYS A 127 16.49 10.53 -4.51
C CYS A 127 16.13 9.22 -5.19
N PHE A 128 16.53 9.07 -6.46
CA PHE A 128 16.29 7.87 -7.24
C PHE A 128 16.87 6.61 -6.57
N ASP A 129 18.08 6.72 -6.04
CA ASP A 129 18.75 5.65 -5.28
C ASP A 129 18.00 5.27 -3.99
N ARG A 130 17.36 6.22 -3.28
CA ARG A 130 16.45 5.88 -2.17
C ARG A 130 15.25 5.09 -2.66
N CYS A 131 14.62 5.49 -3.76
CA CYS A 131 13.50 4.75 -4.34
C CYS A 131 13.91 3.33 -4.73
N ARG A 132 15.09 3.15 -5.35
CA ARG A 132 15.64 1.84 -5.71
C ARG A 132 15.83 0.94 -4.48
N ARG A 133 16.51 1.41 -3.43
CA ARG A 133 16.68 0.64 -2.19
C ARG A 133 15.37 0.26 -1.54
N ARG A 134 14.37 1.13 -1.60
CA ARG A 134 13.02 0.85 -1.07
C ARG A 134 12.30 -0.21 -1.89
N ARG A 135 12.42 -0.19 -3.21
CA ARG A 135 11.92 -1.26 -4.10
C ARG A 135 12.58 -2.60 -3.76
N GLU A 136 13.90 -2.60 -3.58
CA GLU A 136 14.65 -3.79 -3.17
C GLU A 136 14.17 -4.32 -1.82
N PHE A 137 13.99 -3.46 -0.82
CA PHE A 137 13.41 -3.84 0.48
C PHE A 137 12.01 -4.44 0.35
N MET A 138 11.10 -3.78 -0.39
CA MET A 138 9.74 -4.29 -0.58
C MET A 138 9.75 -5.66 -1.25
N ARG A 139 10.60 -5.88 -2.26
CA ARG A 139 10.72 -7.17 -2.94
C ARG A 139 11.37 -8.24 -2.06
N ASP A 140 12.55 -7.96 -1.53
CA ASP A 140 13.44 -8.96 -0.92
C ASP A 140 13.10 -9.25 0.54
N VAL A 141 12.44 -8.31 1.23
CA VAL A 141 12.06 -8.46 2.65
C VAL A 141 10.57 -8.66 2.83
N LEU A 142 9.73 -7.87 2.12
CA LEU A 142 8.28 -7.94 2.28
C LEU A 142 7.61 -8.90 1.28
N GLY A 143 8.29 -9.31 0.21
CA GLY A 143 7.73 -10.09 -0.89
C GLY A 143 6.69 -9.32 -1.73
N ILE A 144 6.77 -7.99 -1.73
CA ILE A 144 5.91 -7.10 -2.52
C ILE A 144 6.65 -6.68 -3.78
N GLU A 145 6.21 -7.19 -4.91
CA GLU A 145 6.75 -6.83 -6.22
C GLU A 145 6.03 -5.60 -6.80
N LEU A 146 6.82 -4.60 -7.18
CA LEU A 146 6.33 -3.36 -7.75
C LEU A 146 6.58 -3.28 -9.26
N PRO A 147 5.61 -2.83 -10.07
CA PRO A 147 5.86 -2.45 -11.47
C PRO A 147 7.03 -1.46 -11.55
N GLU A 148 7.83 -1.53 -12.62
CA GLU A 148 9.08 -0.76 -12.73
C GLU A 148 8.87 0.74 -12.56
N GLU A 149 7.72 1.25 -12.99
CA GLU A 149 7.30 2.64 -12.90
C GLU A 149 6.95 3.15 -11.50
N VAL A 150 6.77 2.28 -10.52
CA VAL A 150 6.36 2.70 -9.17
C VAL A 150 7.59 2.98 -8.31
N LEU A 151 7.77 4.23 -7.88
CA LEU A 151 8.90 4.67 -7.06
C LEU A 151 8.42 4.98 -5.63
N PRO A 152 8.77 4.14 -4.63
CA PRO A 152 8.38 4.38 -3.23
C PRO A 152 9.08 5.58 -2.60
N LEU A 153 8.30 6.47 -2.00
CA LEU A 153 8.77 7.72 -1.41
C LEU A 153 8.89 7.66 0.13
N SER A 154 8.13 6.77 0.77
CA SER A 154 8.08 6.57 2.23
C SER A 154 9.37 5.96 2.79
N ASN A 155 9.67 6.26 4.06
CA ASN A 155 10.77 5.61 4.80
C ASN A 155 10.39 4.24 5.38
N ILE A 156 9.10 3.88 5.34
CA ILE A 156 8.56 2.62 5.83
C ILE A 156 7.68 1.92 4.77
N PRO A 157 8.16 1.81 3.51
CA PRO A 157 7.31 1.43 2.39
C PRO A 157 6.79 -0.01 2.54
N GLY A 158 5.48 -0.18 2.42
CA GLY A 158 4.79 -1.46 2.55
C GLY A 158 4.71 -1.99 3.98
N ILE A 159 5.27 -1.30 4.99
CA ILE A 159 5.40 -1.86 6.33
C ILE A 159 4.04 -1.87 7.04
N VAL A 160 3.61 -3.06 7.43
CA VAL A 160 2.46 -3.27 8.33
C VAL A 160 2.95 -3.99 9.59
N PRO A 161 3.06 -3.30 10.74
CA PRO A 161 3.41 -3.94 12.00
C PRO A 161 2.19 -4.68 12.57
N PRO A 162 2.30 -5.99 12.88
CA PRO A 162 1.17 -6.73 13.45
C PRO A 162 0.88 -6.33 14.91
N PHE A 163 1.88 -5.86 15.65
CA PHE A 163 1.76 -5.56 17.07
C PHE A 163 2.56 -4.32 17.45
N PHE A 164 1.89 -3.30 18.01
CA PHE A 164 2.50 -2.01 18.34
C PHE A 164 3.67 -2.12 19.34
N LEU A 165 3.62 -3.06 20.28
CA LEU A 165 4.67 -3.21 21.32
C LEU A 165 5.84 -4.10 20.88
N THR A 166 5.83 -4.59 19.63
CA THR A 166 6.93 -5.39 19.06
C THR A 166 7.41 -4.73 17.77
N PRO A 167 8.10 -3.58 17.86
CA PRO A 167 8.45 -2.73 16.71
C PRO A 167 9.46 -3.37 15.74
N HIS A 168 10.06 -4.50 16.12
CA HIS A 168 10.99 -5.26 15.29
C HIS A 168 10.30 -6.36 14.46
N GLN A 169 8.97 -6.43 14.48
CA GLN A 169 8.18 -7.35 13.67
C GLN A 169 7.36 -6.59 12.63
N VAL A 170 7.35 -7.12 11.42
CA VAL A 170 6.55 -6.65 10.29
C VAL A 170 5.93 -7.86 9.60
N LEU A 171 4.81 -7.66 8.90
CA LEU A 171 4.26 -8.66 7.99
C LEU A 171 5.09 -8.74 6.71
N ALA A 172 5.21 -9.94 6.15
CA ALA A 172 5.87 -10.23 4.88
C ALA A 172 5.15 -11.40 4.20
N MET A 173 5.20 -11.45 2.87
CA MET A 173 4.67 -12.58 2.09
C MET A 173 5.54 -13.81 2.31
N GLU A 174 4.92 -14.99 2.29
CA GLU A 174 5.70 -16.24 2.26
C GLU A 174 6.48 -16.34 0.92
N PRO A 175 7.73 -16.86 0.93
CA PRO A 175 8.55 -17.02 -0.27
C PRO A 175 7.99 -17.97 -1.33
#